data_AF-A0A2N1NK79-F1
#
_entry.id   AF-A0A2N1NK79-F1
#
_cell.length_a   1.000
_cell.length_b   1.000
_cell.length_c   1.000
_cell.angle_alpha   90.00
_cell.angle_beta   90.00
_cell.angle_gamma   90.00
#
_symmetry.space_group_name_H-M   'P 1'
#
loop_
_entity.id
_entity.type
_entity.pdbx_description
1 polymer ?
#
loop_
_entity_poly.entity_id
_entity_poly.type
_entity_poly.pdbx_seq_one_letter_code
_entity_poly.pdbx_strand_id
1 'polypeptide(L)'
;MSFLASISMTLVSSENYPGGVALQKLHKIQNDYNNVHLDAYTAMTGASRFGQIRNDWVYSKNESHLSPSDYIDYTYLLTSTPQDHESYFKVIYTVDGYERLKLKMPKVLIHNWLEFVRIVFLRYDKNADLWKSWLPVHIITEPKIWIMRRNSKTLESF
;
A
#
# COMPACT_ATOMS: atom_id res chain seq x y z
N MET A 1 29.97 6.60 0.36
CA MET A 1 29.42 5.27 0.72
C MET A 1 28.11 5.38 1.50
N SER A 2 28.06 6.14 2.60
CA SER A 2 26.85 6.20 3.46
C SER A 2 25.61 6.79 2.78
N PHE A 3 25.75 7.84 1.96
CA PHE A 3 24.62 8.49 1.29
C PHE A 3 23.83 7.58 0.35
N LEU A 4 24.53 6.79 -0.49
CA LEU A 4 23.89 5.83 -1.41
C LEU A 4 23.19 4.70 -0.64
N ALA A 5 23.81 4.23 0.44
CA ALA A 5 23.19 3.24 1.33
C ALA A 5 21.95 3.82 2.01
N SER A 6 21.99 5.07 2.49
CA SER A 6 20.84 5.75 3.08
C SER A 6 19.70 5.89 2.08
N ILE A 7 19.95 6.39 0.86
CA ILE A 7 18.89 6.50 -0.16
C ILE A 7 18.32 5.12 -0.49
N SER A 8 19.17 4.10 -0.63
CA SER A 8 18.71 2.73 -0.87
C SER A 8 17.78 2.26 0.24
N MET A 9 18.19 2.41 1.49
CA MET A 9 17.38 2.03 2.65
C MET A 9 16.08 2.85 2.75
N THR A 10 16.11 4.14 2.42
CA THR A 10 14.90 4.99 2.38
C THR A 10 13.92 4.51 1.33
N LEU A 11 14.38 4.17 0.12
CA LEU A 11 13.54 3.65 -0.95
C LEU A 11 12.97 2.27 -0.62
N VAL A 12 13.74 1.41 0.05
CA VAL A 12 13.21 0.14 0.56
C VAL A 12 12.16 0.39 1.64
N SER A 13 12.45 1.31 2.57
CA SER A 13 11.57 1.60 3.70
C SER A 13 10.26 2.26 3.28
N SER A 14 10.20 2.98 2.17
CA SER A 14 8.95 3.60 1.70
C SER A 14 7.88 2.58 1.35
N GLU A 15 8.26 1.36 0.96
CA GLU A 15 7.34 0.26 0.64
C GLU A 15 6.73 -0.42 1.89
N ASN A 16 7.19 -0.09 3.10
CA ASN A 16 6.66 -0.65 4.37
C ASN A 16 5.39 0.03 4.88
N TYR A 17 4.80 0.96 4.11
CA TYR A 17 3.62 1.72 4.53
C TYR A 17 2.36 1.50 3.66
N PRO A 18 1.99 0.24 3.32
CA PRO A 18 0.83 -0.04 2.48
C PRO A 18 -0.50 0.42 3.12
N GLY A 19 -0.63 0.43 4.45
CA GLY A 19 -1.85 0.93 5.12
C GLY A 19 -2.11 2.41 4.85
N GLY A 20 -1.08 3.25 4.88
CA GLY A 20 -1.19 4.66 4.53
C GLY A 20 -1.60 4.87 3.07
N VAL A 21 -1.03 4.07 2.16
CA VAL A 21 -1.38 4.07 0.73
C VAL A 21 -2.82 3.59 0.52
N ALA A 22 -3.26 2.56 1.24
CA ALA A 22 -4.63 2.05 1.19
C ALA A 22 -5.64 3.09 1.66
N LEU A 23 -5.35 3.81 2.74
CA LEU A 23 -6.18 4.90 3.23
C LEU A 23 -6.29 6.03 2.19
N GLN A 24 -5.17 6.45 1.61
CA GLN A 24 -5.16 7.46 0.54
C GLN A 24 -5.96 7.01 -0.69
N LYS A 25 -5.81 5.73 -1.08
CA LYS A 25 -6.53 5.16 -2.21
C LYS A 25 -8.03 5.11 -1.93
N LEU A 26 -8.43 4.74 -0.70
CA LEU A 26 -9.83 4.72 -0.28
C LEU A 26 -10.48 6.11 -0.38
N HIS A 27 -9.81 7.18 0.04
CA HIS A 27 -10.35 8.54 -0.05
C HIS A 27 -10.62 9.02 -1.48
N LYS A 28 -10.05 8.38 -2.50
CA LYS A 28 -10.32 8.70 -3.90
C LYS A 28 -11.62 8.08 -4.44
N ILE A 29 -12.22 7.12 -3.71
CA ILE A 29 -13.25 6.23 -4.27
C ILE A 29 -14.66 6.81 -4.19
N GLN A 30 -14.98 7.76 -3.30
CA GLN A 30 -16.35 8.30 -3.20
C GLN A 30 -16.49 9.55 -2.33
N ASN A 31 -17.64 10.22 -2.44
CA ASN A 31 -17.99 11.48 -1.75
C ASN A 31 -19.03 11.35 -0.62
N ASP A 32 -19.53 10.14 -0.35
CA ASP A 32 -20.58 9.90 0.64
C ASP A 32 -20.01 9.68 2.06
N TYR A 33 -20.86 9.77 3.08
CA TYR A 33 -20.54 9.42 4.47
C TYR A 33 -20.20 7.92 4.57
N ASN A 34 -19.05 7.58 5.15
CA ASN A 34 -18.57 6.20 5.25
C ASN A 34 -18.13 5.83 6.66
N ASN A 35 -18.46 4.60 7.07
CA ASN A 35 -17.90 3.96 8.25
C ASN A 35 -16.82 2.96 7.80
N VAL A 36 -15.58 3.17 8.21
CA VAL A 36 -14.40 2.44 7.72
C VAL A 36 -13.74 1.72 8.88
N HIS A 37 -13.58 0.40 8.75
CA HIS A 37 -12.75 -0.37 9.65
C HIS A 37 -11.30 -0.43 9.15
N LEU A 38 -10.36 -0.31 10.08
CA LEU A 38 -8.92 -0.49 9.85
C LEU A 38 -8.44 -1.63 10.76
N ASP A 39 -7.93 -2.71 10.17
CA ASP A 39 -7.33 -3.76 10.97
C ASP A 39 -5.99 -3.32 11.60
N ALA A 40 -5.46 -4.13 12.50
CA ALA A 40 -4.22 -3.81 13.21
C ALA A 40 -3.05 -3.58 12.26
N TYR A 41 -2.89 -4.44 11.25
CA TYR A 41 -1.78 -4.37 10.29
C TYR A 41 -1.87 -3.11 9.40
N THR A 42 -3.07 -2.72 8.96
CA THR A 42 -3.31 -1.47 8.22
C THR A 42 -2.88 -0.26 9.06
N ALA A 43 -3.26 -0.23 10.35
CA ALA A 43 -2.89 0.87 11.23
C ALA A 43 -1.37 0.93 11.48
N MET A 44 -0.74 -0.23 11.71
CA MET A 44 0.72 -0.34 11.92
C MET A 44 1.52 0.08 10.67
N THR A 45 0.95 -0.07 9.48
CA THR A 45 1.57 0.29 8.20
C THR A 45 1.12 1.65 7.66
N GLY A 46 0.73 2.56 8.55
CA GLY A 46 0.62 4.00 8.24
C GLY A 46 -0.79 4.54 8.04
N ALA A 47 -1.85 3.73 8.14
CA ALA A 47 -3.20 4.28 8.23
C ALA A 47 -3.43 4.89 9.62
N SER A 48 -3.37 6.21 9.69
CA SER A 48 -3.49 6.95 10.94
C SER A 48 -4.39 8.17 10.79
N ARG A 49 -4.71 8.81 11.92
CA ARG A 49 -5.52 10.04 11.94
C ARG A 49 -4.91 11.17 11.12
N PHE A 50 -3.58 11.25 11.02
CA PHE A 50 -2.92 12.27 10.18
C PHE A 50 -3.22 12.11 8.69
N GLY A 51 -3.54 10.90 8.23
CA GLY A 51 -3.92 10.62 6.86
C GLY A 51 -5.43 10.74 6.59
N GLN A 52 -6.26 10.96 7.61
CA GLN A 52 -7.72 11.08 7.45
C GLN A 52 -8.08 12.47 6.94
N ILE A 53 -8.38 12.58 5.63
CA ILE A 53 -8.71 13.86 4.99
C ILE A 53 -10.22 14.14 4.94
N ARG A 54 -11.06 13.17 5.31
CA ARG A 54 -12.52 13.27 5.29
C ARG A 54 -13.03 13.37 6.73
N ASN A 55 -13.57 14.54 7.08
CA ASN A 55 -14.16 14.79 8.40
C ASN A 55 -15.58 14.24 8.54
N ASP A 56 -16.20 13.89 7.41
CA ASP A 56 -17.52 13.28 7.28
C ASP A 56 -17.47 11.75 7.31
N TRP A 57 -16.33 11.14 7.60
CA TRP A 57 -16.18 9.69 7.70
C TRP A 57 -15.85 9.28 9.13
N VAL A 58 -16.27 8.07 9.50
CA VAL A 58 -15.92 7.44 10.79
C VAL A 58 -14.91 6.35 10.53
N TYR A 59 -13.80 6.38 11.26
CA TYR A 59 -12.74 5.39 11.18
C TYR A 59 -12.63 4.65 12.51
N SER A 60 -12.71 3.33 12.47
CA SER A 60 -12.67 2.46 13.65
C SER A 60 -11.56 1.43 13.51
N LYS A 61 -10.72 1.33 14.55
CA LYS A 61 -9.77 0.24 14.74
C LYS A 61 -10.24 -0.66 15.90
N ASN A 62 -11.53 -0.98 15.93
CA ASN A 62 -12.07 -1.84 16.98
C ASN A 62 -11.56 -3.28 16.77
N GLU A 63 -10.56 -3.66 17.56
CA GLU A 63 -9.94 -4.99 17.54
C GLU A 63 -10.74 -6.05 18.32
N SER A 64 -11.85 -5.67 18.96
CA SER A 64 -12.68 -6.59 19.74
C SER A 64 -13.64 -7.44 18.91
N HIS A 65 -13.73 -7.21 17.59
CA HIS A 65 -14.56 -8.04 16.72
C HIS A 65 -13.97 -9.46 16.60
N LEU A 66 -14.83 -10.47 16.72
CA LEU A 66 -14.45 -11.88 16.71
C LEU A 66 -15.07 -12.63 15.53
N SER A 67 -16.15 -12.11 14.96
CA SER A 67 -16.92 -12.76 13.92
C SER A 67 -17.13 -11.85 12.70
N PRO A 68 -17.32 -12.40 11.49
CA PRO A 68 -17.58 -11.59 10.30
C PRO A 68 -18.84 -10.71 10.42
N SER A 69 -19.83 -11.12 11.20
CA SER A 69 -21.05 -10.34 11.48
C SER A 69 -20.78 -9.08 12.29
N ASP A 70 -19.72 -9.01 13.07
CA ASP A 70 -19.41 -7.81 13.87
C ASP A 70 -18.99 -6.63 12.98
N TYR A 71 -18.67 -6.90 11.71
CA TYR A 71 -18.23 -5.90 10.74
C TYR A 71 -19.38 -5.33 9.90
N ILE A 72 -20.61 -5.80 10.07
CA ILE A 72 -21.73 -5.44 9.19
C ILE A 72 -22.04 -3.94 9.19
N ASP A 73 -21.66 -3.19 10.23
CA ASP A 73 -21.90 -1.74 10.32
C ASP A 73 -20.88 -0.91 9.51
N TYR A 74 -19.78 -1.51 9.05
CA TYR A 74 -18.75 -0.83 8.25
C TYR A 74 -19.03 -0.88 6.76
N THR A 75 -18.97 0.26 6.09
CA THR A 75 -19.14 0.37 4.63
C THR A 75 -17.92 -0.15 3.90
N TYR A 76 -16.73 0.10 4.46
CA TYR A 76 -15.44 -0.35 3.93
C TYR A 76 -14.58 -0.98 5.01
N LEU A 77 -13.76 -1.95 4.59
CA LEU A 77 -12.70 -2.53 5.40
C LEU A 77 -11.36 -2.30 4.69
N LEU A 78 -10.35 -1.87 5.44
CA LEU A 78 -8.95 -2.05 5.09
C LEU A 78 -8.42 -3.18 5.97
N THR A 79 -8.08 -4.30 5.34
CA THR A 79 -7.74 -5.55 6.03
C THR A 79 -6.59 -6.26 5.34
N SER A 80 -5.77 -6.95 6.13
CA SER A 80 -4.75 -7.91 5.70
C SER A 80 -5.27 -9.34 5.56
N THR A 81 -6.50 -9.61 6.02
CA THR A 81 -7.13 -10.94 5.97
C THR A 81 -8.47 -10.90 5.22
N PRO A 82 -8.46 -10.63 3.89
CA PRO A 82 -9.70 -10.49 3.11
C PRO A 82 -10.62 -11.71 3.16
N GLN A 83 -10.03 -12.91 3.29
CA GLN A 83 -10.75 -14.19 3.35
C GLN A 83 -11.75 -14.27 4.52
N ASP A 84 -11.49 -13.54 5.61
CA ASP A 84 -12.34 -13.56 6.81
C ASP A 84 -13.64 -12.75 6.61
N HIS A 85 -13.73 -11.98 5.52
CA HIS A 85 -14.81 -11.02 5.30
C HIS A 85 -15.61 -11.27 4.02
N GLU A 86 -15.28 -12.30 3.23
CA GLU A 86 -15.88 -12.55 1.91
C GLU A 86 -17.40 -12.75 1.94
N SER A 87 -17.96 -13.19 3.08
CA SER A 87 -19.41 -13.36 3.24
C SER A 87 -20.19 -12.06 3.07
N TYR A 88 -19.65 -10.94 3.56
CA TYR A 88 -20.35 -9.65 3.60
C TYR A 88 -19.66 -8.57 2.77
N PHE A 89 -18.41 -8.76 2.38
CA PHE A 89 -17.58 -7.77 1.72
C PHE A 89 -16.96 -8.33 0.45
N LYS A 90 -16.83 -7.47 -0.56
CA LYS A 90 -16.09 -7.76 -1.79
C LYS A 90 -14.82 -6.94 -1.85
N VAL A 91 -13.73 -7.55 -2.27
CA VAL A 91 -12.49 -6.84 -2.60
C VAL A 91 -12.75 -5.91 -3.79
N ILE A 92 -12.39 -4.64 -3.64
CA ILE A 92 -12.47 -3.64 -4.72
C ILE A 92 -11.09 -3.15 -5.17
N TYR A 93 -10.12 -3.12 -4.26
CA TYR A 93 -8.73 -2.79 -4.57
C TYR A 93 -7.77 -3.57 -3.69
N THR A 94 -6.56 -3.72 -4.21
CA THR A 94 -5.41 -4.24 -3.48
C THR A 94 -4.33 -3.17 -3.44
N VAL A 95 -3.56 -3.18 -2.36
CA VAL A 95 -2.37 -2.36 -2.16
C VAL A 95 -1.22 -3.29 -1.81
N ASP A 96 -0.19 -3.19 -2.64
CA ASP A 96 1.05 -3.94 -2.45
C ASP A 96 1.92 -3.23 -1.41
N GLY A 97 2.73 -4.01 -0.71
CA GLY A 97 3.76 -3.52 0.20
C GLY A 97 5.02 -4.37 0.10
N TYR A 98 6.05 -3.95 0.84
CA TYR A 98 7.33 -4.64 0.89
C TYR A 98 7.17 -6.12 1.27
N GLU A 99 7.88 -6.98 0.55
CA GLU A 99 8.02 -8.40 0.86
C GLU A 99 9.48 -8.78 1.08
N ARG A 100 10.33 -8.55 0.06
CA ARG A 100 11.74 -8.95 0.11
C ARG A 100 12.63 -8.14 -0.82
N LEU A 101 13.93 -8.23 -0.56
CA LEU A 101 14.98 -7.74 -1.45
C LEU A 101 15.62 -8.88 -2.22
N LYS A 102 15.90 -8.64 -3.50
CA LYS A 102 16.70 -9.52 -4.33
C LYS A 102 17.92 -8.77 -4.86
N LEU A 103 19.12 -9.30 -4.62
CA LEU A 103 20.34 -8.72 -5.15
C LEU A 103 20.37 -8.84 -6.67
N LYS A 104 20.79 -7.77 -7.34
CA LYS A 104 21.09 -7.78 -8.76
C LYS A 104 22.39 -8.51 -9.02
N MET A 105 22.47 -9.18 -10.17
CA MET A 105 23.72 -9.76 -10.63
C MET A 105 24.76 -8.65 -10.89
N PRO A 106 26.05 -8.87 -10.57
CA PRO A 106 27.09 -7.85 -10.75
C PRO A 106 27.17 -7.28 -12.16
N LYS A 107 26.98 -8.11 -13.19
CA LYS A 107 26.96 -7.67 -14.60
C LYS A 107 25.86 -6.64 -14.90
N VAL A 108 24.66 -6.85 -14.35
CA VAL A 108 23.52 -5.95 -14.51
C VAL A 108 23.78 -4.62 -13.79
N LEU A 109 24.36 -4.70 -12.59
CA LEU A 109 24.77 -3.54 -11.82
C LEU A 109 25.78 -2.66 -12.56
N ILE A 110 26.83 -3.27 -13.13
CA ILE A 110 27.85 -2.56 -13.91
C ILE A 110 27.22 -1.92 -15.16
N HIS A 111 26.38 -2.67 -15.89
CA HIS A 111 25.69 -2.15 -17.06
C HIS A 111 24.81 -0.93 -16.72
N ASN A 112 23.97 -1.04 -15.70
CA ASN A 112 23.09 0.03 -15.26
C ASN A 112 23.87 1.27 -14.82
N TRP A 113 25.02 1.08 -14.16
CA TRP A 113 25.87 2.17 -13.71
C TRP A 113 26.53 2.89 -14.90
N LEU A 114 26.98 2.15 -15.91
CA LEU A 114 27.50 2.72 -17.16
C LEU A 114 26.41 3.51 -17.91
N GLU A 115 25.20 2.97 -18.03
CA GLU A 115 24.07 3.69 -18.64
C GLU A 115 23.69 4.94 -17.85
N PHE A 116 23.70 4.88 -16.53
CA PHE A 116 23.46 6.06 -15.68
C PHE A 116 24.50 7.15 -15.93
N VAL A 117 25.80 6.82 -15.91
CA VAL A 117 26.88 7.77 -16.20
C VAL A 117 26.71 8.35 -17.61
N ARG A 118 26.36 7.51 -18.59
CA ARG A 118 26.11 7.94 -19.96
C ARG A 118 24.93 8.93 -20.06
N ILE A 119 23.83 8.68 -19.38
CA ILE A 119 22.68 9.60 -19.39
C ILE A 119 23.04 10.90 -18.65
N VAL A 120 23.58 10.82 -17.44
CA VAL A 120 23.85 12.01 -16.62
C VAL A 120 24.93 12.90 -17.25
N PHE A 121 26.00 12.33 -17.82
CA PHE A 121 27.16 13.09 -18.30
C PHE A 121 27.24 13.23 -19.83
N LEU A 122 26.60 12.37 -20.63
CA LEU A 122 26.76 12.36 -22.09
C LEU A 122 25.44 12.64 -22.87
N ARG A 123 24.25 12.41 -22.28
CA ARG A 123 22.94 12.77 -22.87
C ARG A 123 21.87 12.96 -21.80
N TYR A 124 21.50 14.21 -21.51
CA TYR A 124 20.34 14.51 -20.66
C TYR A 124 19.03 14.06 -21.34
N ASP A 125 18.43 12.97 -20.84
CA ASP A 125 17.10 12.49 -21.25
C ASP A 125 16.11 12.69 -20.10
N LYS A 126 15.12 13.57 -20.34
CA LYS A 126 14.06 13.94 -19.40
C LYS A 126 13.08 12.80 -19.08
N ASN A 127 13.05 11.74 -19.87
CA ASN A 127 12.15 10.58 -19.68
C ASN A 127 12.88 9.36 -19.11
N ALA A 128 14.18 9.45 -18.85
CA ALA A 128 14.92 8.33 -18.27
C ALA A 128 14.49 8.13 -16.81
N ASP A 129 13.99 6.94 -16.49
CA ASP A 129 13.62 6.54 -15.13
C ASP A 129 14.90 6.21 -14.32
N LEU A 130 15.67 7.26 -14.04
CA LEU A 130 17.02 7.22 -13.46
C LEU A 130 17.04 6.56 -12.07
N TRP A 131 15.92 6.58 -11.35
CA TRP A 131 15.82 6.12 -9.96
C TRP A 131 16.01 4.61 -9.80
N LYS A 132 15.63 3.80 -10.78
CA LYS A 132 15.67 2.32 -10.68
C LYS A 132 17.00 1.70 -11.08
N SER A 133 17.84 2.46 -11.80
CA SER A 133 19.01 1.89 -12.47
C SER A 133 20.15 1.59 -11.48
N TRP A 134 20.43 2.50 -10.55
CA TRP A 134 21.65 2.45 -9.72
C TRP A 134 21.53 1.61 -8.42
N LEU A 135 20.32 1.22 -8.00
CA LEU A 135 20.16 0.38 -6.80
C LEU A 135 20.69 -1.04 -7.05
N PRO A 136 21.52 -1.60 -6.15
CA PRO A 136 22.02 -2.98 -6.26
C PRO A 136 20.97 -4.04 -5.93
N VAL A 137 19.77 -3.62 -5.54
CA VAL A 137 18.67 -4.48 -5.12
C VAL A 137 17.44 -4.25 -6.00
N HIS A 138 16.66 -5.30 -6.19
CA HIS A 138 15.27 -5.24 -6.60
C HIS A 138 14.40 -5.34 -5.35
N ILE A 139 13.49 -4.39 -5.20
CA ILE A 139 12.44 -4.45 -4.19
C ILE A 139 11.31 -5.28 -4.80
N ILE A 140 10.90 -6.33 -4.10
CA ILE A 140 9.76 -7.15 -4.47
C ILE A 140 8.62 -6.77 -3.54
N THR A 141 7.49 -6.42 -4.13
CA THR A 141 6.25 -6.08 -3.42
C THR A 141 5.19 -7.12 -3.72
N GLU A 142 4.32 -7.37 -2.75
CA GLU A 142 3.18 -8.29 -2.87
C GLU A 142 1.95 -7.66 -2.21
N PRO A 143 0.72 -8.11 -2.54
CA PRO A 143 -0.49 -7.69 -1.85
C PRO A 143 -0.39 -7.78 -0.33
N LYS A 144 -0.62 -6.66 0.36
CA LYS A 144 -0.60 -6.60 1.84
C LYS A 144 -1.90 -6.10 2.44
N ILE A 145 -2.59 -5.20 1.76
CA ILE A 145 -3.85 -4.62 2.23
C ILE A 145 -4.89 -4.74 1.13
N TRP A 146 -6.07 -5.20 1.50
CA TRP A 146 -7.25 -5.25 0.65
C TRP A 146 -8.24 -4.20 1.11
N ILE A 147 -8.67 -3.39 0.15
CA ILE A 147 -9.80 -2.48 0.31
C ILE A 147 -11.04 -3.25 -0.08
N MET A 148 -11.90 -3.48 0.89
CA MET A 148 -13.15 -4.21 0.69
C MET A 148 -14.35 -3.29 0.88
N ARG A 149 -15.40 -3.51 0.11
CA ARG A 149 -16.68 -2.79 0.19
C ARG A 149 -17.78 -3.75 0.58
N ARG A 150 -18.68 -3.32 1.47
CA ARG A 150 -19.85 -4.11 1.87
C ARG A 150 -20.71 -4.45 0.63
N ASN A 151 -21.20 -5.67 0.56
CA ASN A 151 -22.14 -6.09 -0.47
C ASN A 151 -23.48 -5.36 -0.26
N SER A 152 -24.06 -4.83 -1.34
CA SER A 152 -25.36 -4.12 -1.27
C SER A 152 -26.56 -5.06 -1.20
N LYS A 153 -26.40 -6.34 -1.56
CA LYS A 153 -27.49 -7.33 -1.61
C LYS A 153 -27.91 -7.85 -0.23
N THR A 154 -27.10 -7.67 0.81
CA THR A 154 -27.40 -8.08 2.19
C THR A 154 -28.31 -7.09 2.93
N LEU A 155 -28.72 -5.99 2.29
CA LEU A 155 -29.70 -5.04 2.83
C LEU A 155 -31.15 -5.52 2.68
N GLU A 156 -31.44 -6.51 1.84
CA GLU A 156 -32.81 -6.98 1.57
C GLU A 156 -33.20 -8.23 2.40
N SER A 157 -32.32 -8.74 3.26
CA SER A 157 -32.55 -9.94 4.07
C SER A 157 -32.87 -9.65 5.55
N PHE A 158 -33.17 -8.41 5.89
CA PHE A 158 -33.60 -8.00 7.24
C PHE A 158 -34.89 -7.20 7.16
#